data_AF-A0A8H4ECI9-F1
#
_entry.id   AF-A0A8H4ECI9-F1
#
_cell.length_a   1.000
_cell.length_b   1.000
_cell.length_c   1.000
_cell.angle_alpha   90.00
_cell.angle_beta   90.00
_cell.angle_gamma   90.00
#
_symmetry.space_group_name_H-M   'P 1'
#
loop_
_entity.id
_entity.type
_entity.pdbx_description
1 polymer ?
#
loop_
_entity_poly.entity_id
_entity_poly.type
_entity_poly.pdbx_seq_one_letter_code
_entity_poly.pdbx_strand_id
1 'polypeptide(L)'
;MSSIPLPHHLKEITSIHLTDSEICSRQIDSHNLQRAIEALHQDGVVVVENAIPPSYLDELNTLMTPDAYTLYEKRSTHRNFGPETGNIQQEVPVQKAIDRFREQIPDAEDGEHKSQNPLSMIIANPFATAIIECMLGPKPQLRFLSANTAFRTKEAGRQPPHIDVAFDFPRVPFGFCVNVNLVETTATNGATEIWPGTHNGTDVSLLMPDNDGVVRKELAEARRKLCPPVQPVLPKGSIIIRDFRLWHAGMPNWTDEPRVMLVTVLFARWYRSELKMRLPQSCRALVWTLKIGFLHQIINHNGYRQEDSQVRAGKSTEQHQLHPAPILTQATKQQVKRAISQRDNRVKQPLNGKKEEKKPEGEELTRHIPVAPSNMFFAANTALGPPYTVLVDTNFVSHTIRAKLDMLPAMMDLLYAKCIPTFTDCTIAELEKLGPKFRLALRVAKDPRWNRLHCDHAGTYADDCIVDRVMKHRIYTVATNDKDLVRRIRKIPGVPIMKVARGKYVIERLPDSFD
;
A
#
# COMPACT_ATOMS: atom_id res chain seq x y z
N MET A 1 15.34 -13.00 37.96
CA MET A 1 14.78 -14.02 37.06
C MET A 1 15.84 -14.35 36.03
N SER A 2 16.35 -15.57 36.10
CA SER A 2 17.47 -16.11 35.32
C SER A 2 17.29 -15.91 33.81
N SER A 3 18.22 -15.17 33.20
CA SER A 3 18.38 -15.08 31.75
C SER A 3 18.73 -16.47 31.21
N ILE A 4 17.79 -17.10 30.54
CA ILE A 4 18.04 -18.32 29.77
C ILE A 4 19.09 -17.95 28.70
N PRO A 5 20.27 -18.60 28.68
CA PRO A 5 21.24 -18.34 27.63
C PRO A 5 20.65 -18.79 26.30
N LEU A 6 20.62 -17.89 25.32
CA LEU A 6 20.31 -18.24 23.93
C LEU A 6 21.27 -19.37 23.52
N PRO A 7 20.76 -20.55 23.11
CA PRO A 7 21.64 -21.67 22.82
C PRO A 7 22.55 -21.32 21.65
N HIS A 8 23.84 -21.57 21.83
CA HIS A 8 24.87 -21.53 20.78
C HIS A 8 24.59 -22.62 19.75
N HIS A 9 23.59 -22.42 18.89
CA HIS A 9 23.45 -23.17 17.66
C HIS A 9 23.89 -22.27 16.52
N LEU A 10 24.81 -22.77 15.69
CA LEU A 10 24.92 -22.34 14.30
C LEU A 10 23.51 -22.47 13.71
N LYS A 11 22.73 -21.38 13.73
CA LYS A 11 21.36 -21.38 13.21
C LYS A 11 21.47 -21.45 11.70
N GLU A 12 21.32 -22.66 11.16
CA GLU A 12 20.93 -22.82 9.76
C GLU A 12 19.60 -22.07 9.56
N ILE A 13 19.48 -21.35 8.43
CA ILE A 13 18.22 -20.69 8.10
C ILE A 13 17.18 -21.77 7.86
N THR A 14 16.02 -21.61 8.49
CA THR A 14 14.89 -22.50 8.24
C THR A 14 14.55 -22.52 6.76
N SER A 15 14.72 -23.70 6.16
CA SER A 15 14.28 -24.00 4.80
C SER A 15 13.03 -24.88 4.83
N ILE A 16 12.10 -24.59 3.93
CA ILE A 16 10.83 -25.30 3.76
C ILE A 16 10.74 -25.74 2.32
N HIS A 17 10.56 -27.04 2.12
CA HIS A 17 10.41 -27.62 0.80
C HIS A 17 8.93 -27.80 0.48
N LEU A 18 8.47 -27.17 -0.59
CA LEU A 18 7.09 -27.30 -1.05
C LEU A 18 6.87 -28.65 -1.74
N THR A 19 5.79 -29.30 -1.35
CA THR A 19 5.34 -30.58 -1.90
C THR A 19 4.65 -30.39 -3.26
N ASP A 20 4.59 -31.44 -4.07
CA ASP A 20 3.89 -31.41 -5.36
C ASP A 20 2.41 -31.01 -5.24
N SER A 21 1.77 -31.35 -4.11
CA SER A 21 0.40 -30.95 -3.81
C SER A 21 0.28 -29.44 -3.59
N GLU A 22 1.20 -28.84 -2.85
CA GLU A 22 1.24 -27.38 -2.65
C GLU A 22 1.55 -26.65 -3.95
N ILE A 23 2.46 -27.19 -4.78
CA ILE A 23 2.77 -26.65 -6.10
C ILE A 23 1.55 -26.70 -7.03
N CYS A 24 0.84 -27.83 -7.08
CA CYS A 24 -0.33 -28.00 -7.92
C CYS A 24 -1.50 -27.12 -7.47
N SER A 25 -1.78 -27.09 -6.16
CA SER A 25 -2.88 -26.30 -5.57
C SER A 25 -2.57 -24.80 -5.46
N ARG A 26 -1.29 -24.43 -5.48
CA ARG A 26 -0.78 -23.07 -5.21
C ARG A 26 -1.16 -22.54 -3.83
N GLN A 27 -1.38 -23.46 -2.90
CA GLN A 27 -1.67 -23.17 -1.51
C GLN A 27 -0.59 -23.84 -0.67
N ILE A 28 0.01 -23.07 0.23
CA ILE A 28 0.95 -23.59 1.20
C ILE A 28 0.17 -24.37 2.26
N ASP A 29 0.64 -25.55 2.62
CA ASP A 29 0.05 -26.37 3.67
C ASP A 29 0.19 -25.67 5.03
N SER A 30 -0.75 -25.97 5.94
CA SER A 30 -0.78 -25.39 7.28
C SER A 30 0.51 -25.59 8.09
N HIS A 31 1.17 -26.75 7.97
CA HIS A 31 2.41 -27.03 8.69
C HIS A 31 3.60 -26.23 8.12
N ASN A 32 3.70 -26.17 6.80
CA ASN A 32 4.71 -25.36 6.12
C ASN A 32 4.48 -23.87 6.38
N LEU A 33 3.24 -23.41 6.37
CA LEU A 33 2.88 -22.04 6.71
C LEU A 33 3.27 -21.69 8.15
N GLN A 34 2.96 -22.56 9.12
CA GLN A 34 3.35 -22.37 10.51
C GLN A 34 4.87 -22.24 10.65
N ARG A 35 5.62 -23.19 10.07
CA ARG A 35 7.10 -23.16 10.10
C ARG A 35 7.66 -21.87 9.49
N ALA A 36 7.05 -21.39 8.40
CA ALA A 36 7.48 -20.16 7.75
C ALA A 36 7.26 -18.93 8.63
N ILE A 37 6.10 -18.86 9.28
CA ILE A 37 5.75 -17.76 10.20
C ILE A 37 6.68 -17.77 11.42
N GLU A 38 6.92 -18.94 12.02
CA GLU A 38 7.84 -19.09 13.16
C GLU A 38 9.26 -18.64 12.79
N ALA A 39 9.76 -19.05 11.62
CA ALA A 39 11.07 -18.64 11.11
C ALA A 39 11.16 -17.12 10.88
N LEU A 40 10.16 -16.52 10.22
CA LEU A 40 10.13 -15.07 10.03
C LEU A 40 10.01 -14.30 11.35
N HIS A 41 9.29 -14.83 12.33
CA HIS A 41 9.17 -14.20 13.64
C HIS A 41 10.49 -14.26 14.43
N GLN A 42 11.09 -15.46 14.52
CA GLN A 42 12.29 -15.70 15.34
C GLN A 42 13.56 -15.16 14.68
N ASP A 43 13.74 -15.43 13.39
CA ASP A 43 14.99 -15.21 12.66
C ASP A 43 14.88 -14.10 11.62
N GLY A 44 13.67 -13.65 11.29
CA GLY A 44 13.45 -12.57 10.33
C GLY A 44 13.67 -13.01 8.89
N VAL A 45 13.88 -14.32 8.65
CA VAL A 45 14.16 -14.89 7.33
C VAL A 45 13.65 -16.32 7.23
N VAL A 46 13.16 -16.70 6.05
CA VAL A 46 12.83 -18.09 5.70
C VAL A 46 13.16 -18.35 4.23
N VAL A 47 13.62 -19.56 3.93
CA VAL A 47 13.77 -20.05 2.56
C VAL A 47 12.60 -20.97 2.23
N VAL A 48 12.00 -20.76 1.06
CA VAL A 48 10.97 -21.64 0.50
C VAL A 48 11.51 -22.23 -0.80
N GLU A 49 11.88 -23.50 -0.75
CA GLU A 49 12.39 -24.26 -1.88
C GLU A 49 11.26 -24.74 -2.79
N ASN A 50 11.61 -25.03 -4.05
CA ASN A 50 10.68 -25.54 -5.07
C ASN A 50 9.52 -24.58 -5.39
N ALA A 51 9.61 -23.30 -5.02
CA ALA A 51 8.51 -22.34 -5.14
C ALA A 51 8.26 -21.82 -6.56
N ILE A 52 9.25 -21.94 -7.45
CA ILE A 52 9.17 -21.49 -8.85
C ILE A 52 9.78 -22.56 -9.76
N PRO A 53 9.08 -22.98 -10.83
CA PRO A 53 9.66 -23.87 -11.84
C PRO A 53 10.99 -23.32 -12.40
N PRO A 54 12.09 -24.10 -12.39
CA PRO A 54 13.39 -23.62 -12.85
C PRO A 54 13.41 -23.09 -14.29
N SER A 55 12.57 -23.64 -15.17
CA SER A 55 12.45 -23.21 -16.56
C SER A 55 11.96 -21.77 -16.70
N TYR A 56 11.11 -21.28 -15.79
CA TYR A 56 10.67 -19.89 -15.80
C TYR A 56 11.82 -18.93 -15.47
N LEU A 57 12.72 -19.37 -14.60
CA LEU A 57 13.91 -18.61 -14.23
C LEU A 57 14.94 -18.61 -15.36
N ASP A 58 15.10 -19.72 -16.10
CA ASP A 58 15.97 -19.79 -17.29
C ASP A 58 15.62 -18.76 -18.35
N GLU A 59 14.32 -18.66 -18.68
CA GLU A 59 13.85 -17.70 -19.68
C GLU A 59 14.10 -16.26 -19.24
N LEU A 60 13.81 -15.95 -17.98
CA LEU A 60 14.06 -14.62 -17.45
C LEU A 60 15.56 -14.32 -17.36
N ASN A 61 16.39 -15.31 -17.03
CA ASN A 61 17.84 -15.15 -16.98
C ASN A 61 18.42 -14.86 -18.37
N THR A 62 17.93 -15.56 -19.39
CA THR A 62 18.32 -15.36 -20.79
C THR A 62 17.99 -13.95 -21.28
N LEU A 63 16.88 -13.37 -20.82
CA LEU A 63 16.50 -11.99 -21.12
C LEU A 63 17.34 -10.96 -20.35
N MET A 64 17.61 -11.20 -19.07
CA MET A 64 18.23 -10.20 -18.18
C MET A 64 19.76 -10.17 -18.26
N THR A 65 20.40 -11.30 -18.56
CA THR A 65 21.87 -11.40 -18.56
C THR A 65 22.54 -10.50 -19.62
N PRO A 66 22.09 -10.46 -20.89
CA PRO A 66 22.67 -9.56 -21.90
C PRO A 66 22.49 -8.07 -21.55
N ASP A 67 21.31 -7.70 -21.03
CA ASP A 67 21.02 -6.36 -20.55
C ASP A 67 21.94 -6.01 -19.36
N ALA A 68 22.27 -6.98 -18.49
CA ALA A 68 23.19 -6.80 -17.38
C ALA A 68 24.61 -6.49 -17.84
N TYR A 69 25.16 -7.24 -18.80
CA TYR A 69 26.49 -6.97 -19.37
C TYR A 69 26.55 -5.56 -19.97
N THR A 70 25.52 -5.18 -20.73
CA THR A 70 25.40 -3.85 -21.32
C THR A 70 25.35 -2.74 -20.26
N LEU A 71 24.68 -2.98 -19.13
CA LEU A 71 24.64 -2.06 -18.00
C LEU A 71 25.99 -2.00 -17.27
N TYR A 72 26.67 -3.12 -17.12
CA TYR A 72 27.94 -3.19 -16.38
C TYR A 72 29.05 -2.33 -17.00
N GLU A 73 29.08 -2.25 -18.34
CA GLU A 73 30.03 -1.44 -19.11
C GLU A 73 29.79 0.08 -18.99
N LYS A 74 28.56 0.50 -18.68
CA LYS A 74 28.22 1.92 -18.55
C LYS A 74 28.74 2.47 -17.23
N ARG A 75 29.55 3.53 -17.32
CA ARG A 75 30.08 4.25 -16.14
C ARG A 75 29.00 4.90 -15.27
N SER A 76 27.84 5.22 -15.85
CA SER A 76 26.71 5.84 -15.15
C SER A 76 25.83 4.84 -14.39
N THR A 77 26.04 3.54 -14.53
CA THR A 77 25.25 2.51 -13.86
C THR A 77 25.47 2.57 -12.35
N HIS A 78 24.36 2.59 -11.60
CA HIS A 78 24.41 2.58 -10.16
C HIS A 78 24.99 1.26 -9.64
N ARG A 79 26.01 1.38 -8.78
CA ARG A 79 26.68 0.26 -8.13
C ARG A 79 26.44 0.34 -6.63
N ASN A 80 25.82 -0.71 -6.10
CA ASN A 80 25.41 -0.78 -4.70
C ASN A 80 26.67 -0.79 -3.82
N PHE A 81 26.81 0.25 -2.98
CA PHE A 81 27.95 0.47 -2.08
C PHE A 81 29.32 0.64 -2.78
N GLY A 82 29.35 1.16 -4.01
CA GLY A 82 30.60 1.53 -4.67
C GLY A 82 31.03 0.58 -5.79
N PRO A 83 32.02 1.01 -6.61
CA PRO A 83 32.43 0.27 -7.80
C PRO A 83 33.06 -1.11 -7.53
N GLU A 84 33.71 -1.26 -6.38
CA GLU A 84 34.45 -2.45 -5.93
C GLU A 84 33.57 -3.67 -5.70
N THR A 85 32.27 -3.47 -5.45
CA THR A 85 31.35 -4.56 -5.14
C THR A 85 30.95 -5.38 -6.36
N GLY A 86 31.12 -4.82 -7.56
CA GLY A 86 30.63 -5.43 -8.81
C GLY A 86 29.10 -5.61 -8.86
N ASN A 87 28.36 -5.08 -7.89
CA ASN A 87 26.92 -5.29 -7.74
C ASN A 87 26.16 -4.10 -8.34
N ILE A 88 25.52 -4.33 -9.49
CA ILE A 88 24.75 -3.29 -10.19
C ILE A 88 23.26 -3.44 -9.89
N GLN A 89 22.55 -2.31 -9.87
CA GLN A 89 21.10 -2.31 -9.93
C GLN A 89 20.63 -2.45 -11.37
N GLN A 90 19.66 -3.32 -11.60
CA GLN A 90 19.06 -3.61 -12.90
C GLN A 90 17.54 -3.58 -12.79
N GLU A 91 16.86 -2.96 -13.76
CA GLU A 91 15.39 -3.03 -13.85
C GLU A 91 14.96 -4.36 -14.48
N VAL A 92 13.84 -4.91 -14.02
CA VAL A 92 13.25 -6.12 -14.60
C VAL A 92 12.56 -5.73 -15.92
N PRO A 93 12.87 -6.35 -17.06
CA PRO A 93 12.27 -6.02 -18.35
C PRO A 93 10.85 -6.61 -18.46
N VAL A 94 9.91 -6.10 -17.66
CA VAL A 94 8.57 -6.67 -17.45
C VAL A 94 7.81 -6.93 -18.77
N GLN A 95 7.82 -5.97 -19.69
CA GLN A 95 7.11 -6.12 -20.97
C GLN A 95 7.76 -7.21 -21.83
N LYS A 96 9.10 -7.17 -22.00
CA LYS A 96 9.82 -8.21 -22.76
C LYS A 96 9.60 -9.61 -22.16
N ALA A 97 9.59 -9.72 -20.83
CA ALA A 97 9.34 -10.97 -20.14
C ALA A 97 7.92 -11.49 -20.40
N ILE A 98 6.91 -10.62 -20.37
CA ILE A 98 5.53 -11.00 -20.70
C ILE A 98 5.44 -11.51 -22.14
N ASP A 99 6.05 -10.80 -23.09
CA ASP A 99 6.00 -11.16 -24.50
C ASP A 99 6.71 -12.51 -24.72
N ARG A 100 7.88 -12.71 -24.10
CA ARG A 100 8.61 -13.98 -24.13
C ARG A 100 7.80 -15.16 -23.58
N PHE A 101 7.13 -14.98 -22.43
CA PHE A 101 6.32 -16.05 -21.84
C PHE A 101 5.05 -16.35 -22.64
N ARG A 102 4.49 -15.37 -23.35
CA ARG A 102 3.35 -15.58 -24.27
C ARG A 102 3.74 -16.36 -25.52
N GLU A 103 4.93 -16.11 -26.06
CA GLU A 103 5.43 -16.86 -27.23
C GLU A 103 5.62 -18.35 -26.92
N GLN A 104 5.98 -18.70 -25.69
CA GLN A 104 6.24 -20.08 -25.29
C GLN A 104 5.03 -20.84 -24.75
N ILE A 105 4.00 -20.13 -24.29
CA ILE A 105 2.76 -20.71 -23.78
C ILE A 105 1.64 -20.26 -24.70
N PRO A 106 1.25 -21.06 -25.72
CA PRO A 106 0.18 -20.69 -26.62
C PRO A 106 -1.12 -20.46 -25.84
N ASP A 107 -1.89 -19.47 -26.27
CA ASP A 107 -3.25 -19.26 -25.78
C ASP A 107 -4.05 -20.56 -26.01
N ALA A 108 -4.48 -21.23 -24.94
CA ALA A 108 -5.44 -22.32 -25.07
C ALA A 108 -6.75 -21.74 -25.64
N GLU A 109 -7.18 -22.27 -26.79
CA GLU A 109 -8.34 -21.80 -27.58
C GLU A 109 -9.68 -21.90 -26.82
N ASP A 110 -9.73 -22.61 -25.70
CA ASP A 110 -10.98 -22.92 -24.99
C ASP A 110 -11.06 -22.23 -23.61
N GLY A 111 -11.32 -20.92 -23.59
CA GLY A 111 -12.13 -20.20 -22.57
C GLY A 111 -11.76 -20.22 -21.06
N GLU A 112 -10.94 -21.16 -20.60
CA GLU A 112 -10.54 -21.40 -19.22
C GLU A 112 -9.10 -21.91 -19.24
N HIS A 113 -8.13 -21.00 -19.09
CA HIS A 113 -6.90 -21.14 -18.30
C HIS A 113 -6.16 -19.78 -18.28
N LYS A 114 -6.83 -18.74 -17.76
CA LYS A 114 -6.24 -17.40 -17.52
C LYS A 114 -5.31 -17.33 -16.29
N SER A 115 -4.90 -18.46 -15.71
CA SER A 115 -4.25 -18.53 -14.40
C SER A 115 -2.72 -18.64 -14.44
N GLN A 116 -2.09 -18.73 -15.61
CA GLN A 116 -0.67 -19.07 -15.71
C GLN A 116 0.12 -18.02 -16.50
N ASN A 117 0.50 -16.94 -15.82
CA ASN A 117 1.58 -16.11 -16.33
C ASN A 117 2.84 -16.42 -15.49
N PRO A 118 3.87 -17.05 -16.07
CA PRO A 118 5.12 -17.37 -15.37
C PRO A 118 5.73 -16.19 -14.62
N LEU A 119 5.64 -14.98 -15.18
CA LEU A 119 6.15 -13.78 -14.53
C LEU A 119 5.42 -13.47 -13.22
N SER A 120 4.12 -13.76 -13.11
CA SER A 120 3.37 -13.59 -11.85
C SER A 120 3.87 -14.51 -10.73
N MET A 121 4.22 -15.76 -11.07
CA MET A 121 4.82 -16.70 -10.11
C MET A 121 6.17 -16.21 -9.58
N ILE A 122 6.89 -15.40 -10.37
CA ILE A 122 8.18 -14.82 -10.00
C ILE A 122 7.98 -13.53 -9.18
N ILE A 123 7.25 -12.54 -9.69
CA ILE A 123 7.16 -11.21 -9.06
C ILE A 123 6.17 -11.15 -7.90
N ALA A 124 5.24 -12.10 -7.85
CA ALA A 124 4.18 -12.09 -6.86
C ALA A 124 3.71 -13.52 -6.56
N ASN A 125 4.70 -14.29 -6.10
CA ASN A 125 4.57 -15.71 -5.77
C ASN A 125 3.43 -15.95 -4.75
N PRO A 126 2.52 -16.91 -5.00
CA PRO A 126 1.37 -17.17 -4.13
C PRO A 126 1.78 -17.66 -2.73
N PHE A 127 2.84 -18.47 -2.63
CA PHE A 127 3.33 -18.99 -1.34
C PHE A 127 3.94 -17.87 -0.50
N ALA A 128 4.78 -17.01 -1.10
CA ALA A 128 5.29 -15.83 -0.43
C ALA A 128 4.17 -14.88 0.02
N THR A 129 3.17 -14.68 -0.83
CA THR A 129 2.02 -13.82 -0.51
C THR A 129 1.24 -14.36 0.67
N ALA A 130 0.96 -15.66 0.72
CA ALA A 130 0.25 -16.31 1.84
C ALA A 130 1.03 -16.17 3.16
N ILE A 131 2.35 -16.43 3.14
CA ILE A 131 3.21 -16.29 4.32
C ILE A 131 3.23 -14.83 4.80
N ILE A 132 3.40 -13.87 3.89
CA ILE A 132 3.49 -12.44 4.23
C ILE A 132 2.13 -11.89 4.69
N GLU A 133 1.01 -12.37 4.15
CA GLU A 133 -0.34 -12.02 4.61
C GLU A 133 -0.53 -12.36 6.09
N CYS A 134 -0.02 -13.51 6.55
CA CYS A 134 -0.05 -13.89 7.96
C CYS A 134 0.80 -12.96 8.85
N MET A 135 1.89 -12.40 8.32
CA MET A 135 2.79 -11.52 9.08
C MET A 135 2.34 -10.05 9.09
N LEU A 136 1.83 -9.53 7.98
CA LEU A 136 1.50 -8.10 7.80
C LEU A 136 0.00 -7.79 7.86
N GLY A 137 -0.83 -8.83 7.90
CA GLY A 137 -2.28 -8.73 7.74
C GLY A 137 -2.72 -8.78 6.28
N PRO A 138 -4.04 -8.75 6.05
CA PRO A 138 -4.62 -9.04 4.75
C PRO A 138 -4.23 -8.00 3.69
N LYS A 139 -3.99 -8.47 2.47
CA LYS A 139 -3.71 -7.65 1.28
C LYS A 139 -2.48 -6.74 1.45
N PRO A 140 -1.28 -7.31 1.68
CA PRO A 140 -0.04 -6.55 1.59
C PRO A 140 0.08 -5.87 0.21
N GLN A 141 0.93 -4.87 0.09
CA GLN A 141 1.07 -4.05 -1.11
C GLN A 141 2.47 -4.20 -1.70
N LEU A 142 2.57 -4.74 -2.92
CA LEU A 142 3.82 -4.75 -3.67
C LEU A 142 4.12 -3.32 -4.15
N ARG A 143 5.21 -2.73 -3.65
CA ARG A 143 5.55 -1.32 -3.90
C ARG A 143 6.90 -1.13 -4.58
N PHE A 144 7.71 -2.19 -4.62
CA PHE A 144 9.04 -2.16 -5.20
C PHE A 144 9.29 -3.46 -5.98
N LEU A 145 9.85 -3.31 -7.18
CA LEU A 145 10.34 -4.39 -8.03
C LEU A 145 11.62 -3.88 -8.66
N SER A 146 12.71 -4.59 -8.43
CA SER A 146 14.01 -4.31 -9.04
C SER A 146 14.81 -5.61 -9.11
N ALA A 147 16.05 -5.53 -9.57
CA ALA A 147 16.99 -6.63 -9.52
C ALA A 147 18.39 -6.12 -9.16
N ASN A 148 19.15 -6.98 -8.50
CA ASN A 148 20.57 -6.79 -8.19
C ASN A 148 21.37 -7.85 -8.94
N THR A 149 22.32 -7.41 -9.74
CA THR A 149 23.18 -8.30 -10.52
C THR A 149 24.60 -8.23 -10.03
N ALA A 150 25.09 -9.34 -9.47
CA ALA A 150 26.43 -9.46 -8.93
C ALA A 150 27.38 -9.97 -10.02
N PHE A 151 28.28 -9.11 -10.48
CA PHE A 151 29.36 -9.48 -11.40
C PHE A 151 30.58 -9.97 -10.65
N ARG A 152 31.47 -10.65 -11.38
CA ARG A 152 32.78 -11.05 -10.87
C ARG A 152 33.52 -9.87 -10.26
N THR A 153 33.96 -10.05 -9.03
CA THR A 153 34.73 -9.05 -8.29
C THR A 153 36.23 -9.36 -8.40
N LYS A 154 37.05 -8.30 -8.48
CA LYS A 154 38.53 -8.42 -8.52
C LYS A 154 39.17 -8.36 -7.13
N GLU A 155 38.47 -7.81 -6.14
CA GLU A 155 38.89 -7.62 -4.75
C GLU A 155 37.84 -8.20 -3.80
N ALA A 156 38.06 -8.13 -2.47
CA ALA A 156 37.20 -8.72 -1.45
C ALA A 156 35.74 -8.24 -1.43
N GLY A 157 35.35 -7.24 -2.25
CA GLY A 157 34.03 -6.95 -2.85
C GLY A 157 32.76 -6.98 -1.98
N ARG A 158 32.90 -7.20 -0.67
CA ARG A 158 31.82 -7.46 0.28
C ARG A 158 31.23 -6.14 0.74
N GLN A 159 29.91 -6.02 0.61
CA GLN A 159 29.18 -4.86 1.13
C GLN A 159 29.24 -4.80 2.66
N PRO A 160 29.19 -3.61 3.27
CA PRO A 160 29.03 -3.51 4.72
C PRO A 160 27.68 -4.10 5.13
N PRO A 161 27.56 -4.69 6.36
CA PRO A 161 26.25 -5.07 6.89
C PRO A 161 25.32 -3.85 6.90
N HIS A 162 24.16 -3.99 6.29
CA HIS A 162 23.18 -2.91 6.13
C HIS A 162 21.75 -3.46 6.19
N ILE A 163 20.81 -2.53 6.24
CA ILE A 163 19.39 -2.76 5.99
C ILE A 163 18.97 -1.93 4.78
N ASP A 164 17.84 -2.30 4.16
CA ASP A 164 17.38 -1.64 2.92
C ASP A 164 16.68 -0.27 3.15
N VAL A 165 16.72 0.25 4.38
CA VAL A 165 16.05 1.49 4.79
C VAL A 165 16.94 2.38 5.65
N ALA A 166 16.95 3.67 5.35
CA ALA A 166 17.76 4.67 6.04
C ALA A 166 16.94 5.79 6.71
N PHE A 167 15.61 5.65 6.80
CA PHE A 167 14.69 6.64 7.35
C PHE A 167 13.94 6.10 8.58
N ASP A 168 13.14 6.93 9.26
CA ASP A 168 12.33 6.47 10.41
C ASP A 168 11.32 5.38 10.01
N PHE A 169 11.44 4.20 10.62
CA PHE A 169 10.60 3.04 10.32
C PHE A 169 10.05 2.36 11.60
N PRO A 170 8.90 1.66 11.50
CA PRO A 170 8.30 0.97 12.64
C PRO A 170 9.21 -0.12 13.26
N ARG A 171 9.10 -0.28 14.58
CA ARG A 171 9.76 -1.38 15.32
C ARG A 171 9.03 -2.73 15.19
N VAL A 172 7.88 -2.74 14.52
CA VAL A 172 7.13 -3.95 14.15
C VAL A 172 7.32 -4.26 12.67
N PRO A 173 7.14 -5.51 12.22
CA PRO A 173 7.17 -5.83 10.80
C PRO A 173 6.21 -4.94 9.99
N PHE A 174 6.74 -4.26 8.99
CA PHE A 174 5.97 -3.35 8.13
C PHE A 174 6.21 -3.60 6.64
N GLY A 175 7.24 -4.38 6.32
CA GLY A 175 7.53 -4.84 4.97
C GLY A 175 8.39 -6.09 4.98
N PHE A 176 8.26 -6.90 3.94
CA PHE A 176 9.09 -8.07 3.66
C PHE A 176 9.65 -7.97 2.24
N CYS A 177 10.94 -8.28 2.11
CA CYS A 177 11.59 -8.49 0.83
C CYS A 177 11.44 -9.96 0.44
N VAL A 178 11.04 -10.20 -0.80
CA VAL A 178 11.10 -11.51 -1.44
C VAL A 178 12.18 -11.43 -2.50
N ASN A 179 13.26 -12.16 -2.29
CA ASN A 179 14.35 -12.25 -3.25
C ASN A 179 14.22 -13.56 -4.04
N VAL A 180 14.36 -13.46 -5.36
CA VAL A 180 14.34 -14.61 -6.28
C VAL A 180 15.63 -14.61 -7.09
N ASN A 181 16.47 -15.62 -6.89
CA ASN A 181 17.68 -15.79 -7.70
C ASN A 181 17.33 -16.52 -8.99
N LEU A 182 17.85 -16.04 -10.13
CA LEU A 182 17.60 -16.67 -11.42
C LEU A 182 18.45 -17.93 -11.66
N VAL A 183 19.46 -18.15 -10.82
CA VAL A 183 20.37 -19.29 -10.82
C VAL A 183 20.48 -19.86 -9.41
N GLU A 184 20.98 -21.10 -9.30
CA GLU A 184 21.40 -21.64 -7.99
C GLU A 184 22.42 -20.69 -7.37
N THR A 185 22.29 -20.44 -6.07
CA THR A 185 23.11 -19.46 -5.36
C THR A 185 23.88 -20.14 -4.23
N THR A 186 25.18 -19.91 -4.20
CA THR A 186 26.14 -20.48 -3.24
C THR A 186 27.11 -19.40 -2.78
N ALA A 187 27.92 -19.70 -1.77
CA ALA A 187 28.96 -18.76 -1.33
C ALA A 187 29.97 -18.40 -2.46
N THR A 188 30.16 -19.27 -3.45
CA THR A 188 31.10 -19.01 -4.55
C THR A 188 30.58 -17.99 -5.56
N ASN A 189 29.28 -17.94 -5.81
CA ASN A 189 28.67 -17.00 -6.77
C ASN A 189 27.99 -15.78 -6.12
N GLY A 190 28.33 -15.50 -4.86
CA GLY A 190 27.90 -14.29 -4.16
C GLY A 190 26.55 -14.41 -3.44
N ALA A 191 26.25 -15.55 -2.84
CA ALA A 191 25.12 -15.68 -1.91
C ALA A 191 25.10 -14.54 -0.89
N THR A 192 23.94 -13.91 -0.73
CA THR A 192 23.77 -12.82 0.23
C THR A 192 24.04 -13.34 1.65
N GLU A 193 24.89 -12.63 2.38
CA GLU A 193 25.12 -12.89 3.79
C GLU A 193 23.95 -12.33 4.60
N ILE A 194 23.37 -13.15 5.47
CA ILE A 194 22.19 -12.85 6.28
C ILE A 194 22.54 -12.95 7.76
N TRP A 195 21.93 -12.10 8.58
CA TRP A 195 22.14 -12.07 10.02
C TRP A 195 20.85 -12.40 10.77
N PRO A 196 20.55 -13.69 11.02
CA PRO A 196 19.32 -14.13 11.66
C PRO A 196 19.03 -13.41 12.97
N GLY A 197 17.78 -13.02 13.17
CA GLY A 197 17.27 -12.40 14.39
C GLY A 197 17.59 -10.92 14.55
N THR A 198 18.37 -10.31 13.65
CA THR A 198 18.75 -8.88 13.75
C THR A 198 17.58 -7.92 13.48
N HIS A 199 16.52 -8.37 12.80
CA HIS A 199 15.30 -7.59 12.63
C HIS A 199 14.65 -7.22 13.97
N ASN A 200 14.83 -8.05 15.00
CA ASN A 200 14.35 -7.80 16.35
C ASN A 200 15.24 -6.75 17.04
N GLY A 201 14.66 -5.57 17.29
CA GLY A 201 15.35 -4.47 17.96
C GLY A 201 16.16 -3.57 17.02
N THR A 202 16.13 -3.81 15.71
CA THR A 202 16.71 -2.86 14.75
C THR A 202 15.86 -1.59 14.65
N ASP A 203 16.52 -0.45 14.82
CA ASP A 203 16.00 0.89 14.56
C ASP A 203 17.13 1.81 14.06
N VAL A 204 16.78 3.04 13.71
CA VAL A 204 17.69 4.02 13.08
C VAL A 204 18.92 4.33 13.96
N SER A 205 18.83 4.13 15.29
CA SER A 205 19.96 4.40 16.19
C SER A 205 21.14 3.46 16.00
N LEU A 206 20.92 2.27 15.42
CA LEU A 206 21.95 1.27 15.15
C LEU A 206 22.71 1.54 13.85
N LEU A 207 22.23 2.49 13.06
CA LEU A 207 22.79 2.85 11.76
C LEU A 207 23.84 3.94 11.91
N MET A 208 24.73 4.02 10.93
CA MET A 208 25.67 5.12 10.77
C MET A 208 24.88 6.39 10.38
N PRO A 209 25.07 7.53 11.06
CA PRO A 209 24.28 8.75 10.81
C PRO A 209 24.35 9.28 9.37
N ASP A 210 25.50 9.09 8.73
CA ASP A 210 25.82 9.64 7.40
C ASP A 210 25.72 8.61 6.27
N ASN A 211 25.20 7.41 6.54
CA ASN A 211 25.26 6.30 5.58
C ASN A 211 23.91 5.61 5.41
N ASP A 212 23.53 5.36 4.15
CA ASP A 212 22.23 4.87 3.68
C ASP A 212 21.89 3.45 4.18
N GLY A 213 21.64 3.28 5.48
CA GLY A 213 21.22 2.01 6.07
C GLY A 213 22.36 1.12 6.60
N VAL A 214 23.60 1.60 6.59
CA VAL A 214 24.76 0.82 7.07
C VAL A 214 24.77 0.70 8.59
N VAL A 215 24.95 -0.51 9.09
CA VAL A 215 25.02 -0.82 10.52
C VAL A 215 26.38 -0.39 11.08
N ARG A 216 26.39 0.20 12.28
CA ARG A 216 27.64 0.58 12.96
C ARG A 216 28.56 -0.63 13.16
N LYS A 217 29.84 -0.44 12.86
CA LYS A 217 30.83 -1.52 12.80
C LYS A 217 30.98 -2.24 14.14
N GLU A 218 30.99 -1.51 15.25
CA GLU A 218 31.14 -2.09 16.59
C GLU A 218 29.95 -2.98 16.95
N LEU A 219 28.74 -2.60 16.53
CA LEU A 219 27.51 -3.38 16.75
C LEU A 219 27.50 -4.64 15.90
N ALA A 220 27.92 -4.54 14.63
CA ALA A 220 28.06 -5.70 13.76
C ALA A 220 29.09 -6.70 14.29
N GLU A 221 30.23 -6.23 14.80
CA GLU A 221 31.26 -7.08 15.41
C GLU A 221 30.80 -7.71 16.73
N ALA A 222 30.10 -6.95 17.58
CA ALA A 222 29.50 -7.47 18.81
C ALA A 222 28.45 -8.55 18.50
N ARG A 223 27.58 -8.31 17.51
CA ARG A 223 26.59 -9.29 17.07
C ARG A 223 27.27 -10.54 16.52
N ARG A 224 28.33 -10.41 15.71
CA ARG A 224 29.07 -11.54 15.11
C ARG A 224 29.61 -12.50 16.18
N LYS A 225 30.05 -11.97 17.33
CA LYS A 225 30.54 -12.78 18.46
C LYS A 225 29.42 -13.58 19.16
N LEU A 226 28.20 -13.04 19.17
CA LEU A 226 27.04 -13.67 19.81
C LEU A 226 26.33 -14.66 18.87
N CYS A 227 26.04 -14.21 17.66
CA CYS A 227 25.39 -14.98 16.61
C CYS A 227 26.00 -14.56 15.27
N PRO A 228 26.89 -15.37 14.68
CA PRO A 228 27.53 -15.03 13.42
C PRO A 228 26.52 -14.99 12.26
N PRO A 229 26.81 -14.24 11.19
CA PRO A 229 26.02 -14.31 9.98
C PRO A 229 26.18 -15.65 9.25
N VAL A 230 25.25 -15.92 8.35
CA VAL A 230 25.19 -17.13 7.53
C VAL A 230 25.02 -16.78 6.05
N GLN A 231 25.52 -17.62 5.16
CA GLN A 231 25.32 -17.52 3.72
C GLN A 231 24.61 -18.78 3.23
N PRO A 232 23.27 -18.76 3.10
CA PRO A 232 22.52 -19.95 2.72
C PRO A 232 22.81 -20.34 1.26
N VAL A 233 22.88 -21.65 1.01
CA VAL A 233 22.78 -22.19 -0.34
C VAL A 233 21.31 -22.19 -0.74
N LEU A 234 21.00 -21.63 -1.91
CA LEU A 234 19.64 -21.53 -2.43
C LEU A 234 19.56 -22.29 -3.75
N PRO A 235 18.94 -23.48 -3.77
CA PRO A 235 18.66 -24.20 -5.00
C PRO A 235 17.84 -23.33 -5.96
N LYS A 236 18.05 -23.50 -7.27
CA LYS A 236 17.27 -22.78 -8.27
C LYS A 236 15.78 -23.09 -8.13
N GLY A 237 14.95 -22.06 -8.22
CA GLY A 237 13.50 -22.17 -7.96
C GLY A 237 13.11 -21.84 -6.51
N SER A 238 14.09 -21.66 -5.62
CA SER A 238 13.84 -21.22 -4.25
C SER A 238 13.62 -19.71 -4.19
N ILE A 239 12.81 -19.30 -3.21
CA ILE A 239 12.64 -17.90 -2.84
C ILE A 239 13.10 -17.71 -1.40
N ILE A 240 13.69 -16.55 -1.09
CA ILE A 240 14.04 -16.18 0.28
C ILE A 240 13.25 -14.95 0.69
N ILE A 241 12.49 -15.09 1.79
CA ILE A 241 11.64 -14.04 2.34
C ILE A 241 12.34 -13.51 3.58
N ARG A 242 12.53 -12.20 3.68
CA ARG A 242 13.23 -11.56 4.80
C ARG A 242 12.52 -10.29 5.26
N ASP A 243 12.52 -10.04 6.56
CA ASP A 243 12.07 -8.79 7.14
C ASP A 243 12.91 -7.64 6.56
N PHE A 244 12.25 -6.54 6.22
CA PHE A 244 12.90 -5.39 5.58
C PHE A 244 14.01 -4.75 6.44
N ARG A 245 14.01 -5.03 7.75
CA ARG A 245 14.99 -4.56 8.74
C ARG A 245 16.09 -5.57 9.04
N LEU A 246 16.08 -6.74 8.42
CA LEU A 246 17.08 -7.77 8.66
C LEU A 246 18.45 -7.32 8.10
N TRP A 247 19.49 -7.41 8.93
CA TRP A 247 20.84 -7.07 8.48
C TRP A 247 21.32 -8.09 7.45
N HIS A 248 21.92 -7.58 6.39
CA HIS A 248 22.46 -8.39 5.31
C HIS A 248 23.63 -7.69 4.63
N ALA A 249 24.37 -8.44 3.82
CA ALA A 249 25.46 -7.92 3.00
C ALA A 249 25.55 -8.68 1.68
N GLY A 250 25.67 -7.95 0.57
CA GLY A 250 26.08 -8.53 -0.70
C GLY A 250 27.50 -9.08 -0.61
N MET A 251 27.67 -10.33 -1.03
CA MET A 251 28.96 -11.01 -1.03
C MET A 251 29.60 -10.99 -2.42
N PRO A 252 30.94 -11.08 -2.49
CA PRO A 252 31.65 -11.17 -3.75
C PRO A 252 31.18 -12.35 -4.60
N ASN A 253 30.94 -12.11 -5.88
CA ASN A 253 30.80 -13.17 -6.86
C ASN A 253 32.20 -13.53 -7.40
N TRP A 254 32.60 -14.80 -7.23
CA TRP A 254 33.89 -15.33 -7.68
C TRP A 254 33.80 -16.06 -9.03
N THR A 255 32.59 -16.31 -9.53
CA THR A 255 32.38 -16.95 -10.83
C THR A 255 32.48 -15.92 -11.96
N ASP A 256 32.77 -16.37 -13.17
CA ASP A 256 32.81 -15.50 -14.35
C ASP A 256 31.41 -15.07 -14.80
N GLU A 257 30.39 -15.87 -14.51
CA GLU A 257 29.00 -15.56 -14.84
C GLU A 257 28.35 -14.63 -13.80
N PRO A 258 27.57 -13.62 -14.24
CA PRO A 258 26.85 -12.73 -13.36
C PRO A 258 25.65 -13.45 -12.71
N ARG A 259 25.39 -13.12 -11.44
CA ARG A 259 24.25 -13.67 -10.69
C ARG A 259 23.16 -12.62 -10.52
N VAL A 260 22.05 -12.80 -11.24
CA VAL A 260 20.87 -11.91 -11.19
C VAL A 260 19.92 -12.35 -10.07
N MET A 261 19.49 -11.41 -9.24
CA MET A 261 18.48 -11.60 -8.20
C MET A 261 17.41 -10.54 -8.29
N LEU A 262 16.16 -10.96 -8.47
CA LEU A 262 15.01 -10.09 -8.38
C LEU A 262 14.73 -9.79 -6.91
N VAL A 263 14.25 -8.58 -6.67
CA VAL A 263 13.84 -8.08 -5.36
C VAL A 263 12.46 -7.50 -5.49
N THR A 264 11.51 -8.07 -4.75
CA THR A 264 10.18 -7.50 -4.58
C THR A 264 9.94 -7.15 -3.12
N VAL A 265 9.31 -6.01 -2.85
CA VAL A 265 9.01 -5.59 -1.47
C VAL A 265 7.52 -5.40 -1.29
N LEU A 266 6.97 -6.21 -0.37
CA LEU A 266 5.59 -6.15 0.05
C LEU A 266 5.49 -5.39 1.37
N PHE A 267 4.66 -4.35 1.41
CA PHE A 267 4.42 -3.53 2.59
C PHE A 267 3.05 -3.81 3.21
N ALA A 268 2.94 -3.61 4.51
CA ALA A 268 1.66 -3.69 5.19
C ALA A 268 0.73 -2.58 4.66
N ARG A 269 -0.56 -2.87 4.56
CA ARG A 269 -1.54 -1.92 4.01
C ARG A 269 -1.65 -0.62 4.82
N TRP A 270 -1.44 -0.72 6.14
CA TRP A 270 -1.46 0.43 7.04
C TRP A 270 -0.18 1.27 6.94
N TYR A 271 0.88 0.76 6.31
CA TYR A 271 2.15 1.44 6.22
C TYR A 271 2.12 2.55 5.16
N ARG A 272 2.56 3.75 5.56
CA ARG A 272 2.49 5.02 4.83
C ARG A 272 3.45 5.14 3.63
N SER A 273 3.71 4.06 2.90
CA SER A 273 4.58 4.08 1.72
C SER A 273 3.85 4.67 0.50
N GLU A 274 4.38 5.78 -0.02
CA GLU A 274 3.87 6.43 -1.23
C GLU A 274 4.50 5.91 -2.53
N LEU A 275 5.40 4.93 -2.43
CA LEU A 275 6.08 4.34 -3.58
C LEU A 275 5.05 3.82 -4.59
N LYS A 276 5.24 4.21 -5.86
CA LYS A 276 4.44 3.74 -6.99
C LYS A 276 5.37 3.09 -7.99
N MET A 277 5.04 1.87 -8.36
CA MET A 277 5.70 1.17 -9.43
C MET A 277 5.02 1.50 -10.76
N ARG A 278 5.79 1.64 -11.83
CA ARG A 278 5.23 1.75 -13.19
C ARG A 278 5.29 0.36 -13.81
N LEU A 279 4.12 -0.24 -14.05
CA LEU A 279 4.01 -1.51 -14.77
C LEU A 279 3.32 -1.28 -16.13
N PRO A 280 3.70 -2.05 -17.16
CA PRO A 280 2.96 -2.06 -18.42
C PRO A 280 1.48 -2.39 -18.22
N GLN A 281 0.61 -1.85 -19.08
CA GLN A 281 -0.84 -2.10 -19.01
C GLN A 281 -1.19 -3.58 -19.23
N SER A 282 -0.36 -4.31 -19.97
CA SER A 282 -0.43 -5.77 -20.15
C SER A 282 -0.40 -6.53 -18.82
N CYS A 283 0.20 -5.95 -17.77
CA CYS A 283 0.23 -6.51 -16.42
C CYS A 283 -1.08 -6.35 -15.66
N ARG A 284 -2.11 -5.65 -16.19
CA ARG A 284 -3.34 -5.37 -15.45
C ARG A 284 -4.05 -6.65 -14.98
N ALA A 285 -4.02 -7.71 -15.78
CA ALA A 285 -4.55 -9.02 -15.39
C ALA A 285 -3.72 -9.65 -14.26
N LEU A 286 -2.39 -9.56 -14.34
CA LEU A 286 -1.47 -10.02 -13.29
C LEU A 286 -1.76 -9.32 -11.97
N VAL A 287 -1.86 -7.99 -12.01
CA VAL A 287 -2.14 -7.11 -10.86
C VAL A 287 -3.48 -7.44 -10.20
N TRP A 288 -4.47 -7.92 -10.96
CA TRP A 288 -5.79 -8.31 -10.42
C TRP A 288 -5.80 -9.71 -9.80
N THR A 289 -4.94 -10.63 -10.26
CA THR A 289 -4.79 -11.97 -9.66
C THR A 289 -4.09 -11.90 -8.30
N LEU A 290 -3.31 -10.85 -8.06
CA LEU A 290 -2.69 -10.60 -6.77
C LEU A 290 -3.76 -10.10 -5.81
N LYS A 291 -4.02 -10.85 -4.73
CA LYS A 291 -4.77 -10.38 -3.54
C LYS A 291 -4.04 -9.24 -2.80
N ILE A 292 -3.20 -8.48 -3.50
CA ILE A 292 -2.32 -7.42 -3.03
C ILE A 292 -2.99 -6.10 -3.37
N GLY A 293 -3.21 -5.24 -2.37
CA GLY A 293 -3.91 -3.98 -2.60
C GLY A 293 -3.07 -3.00 -3.43
N PHE A 294 -3.50 -2.65 -4.64
CA PHE A 294 -2.80 -1.65 -5.45
C PHE A 294 -3.52 -0.30 -5.51
N LEU A 295 -2.72 0.78 -5.51
CA LEU A 295 -3.16 2.14 -5.83
C LEU A 295 -2.36 2.58 -7.07
N HIS A 296 -2.89 2.36 -8.28
CA HIS A 296 -2.21 2.69 -9.55
C HIS A 296 -2.97 3.74 -10.38
N GLN A 297 -2.21 4.56 -11.11
CA GLN A 297 -2.63 5.28 -12.31
C GLN A 297 -2.27 4.41 -13.54
N ILE A 298 -3.27 4.06 -14.34
CA ILE A 298 -3.12 3.34 -15.61
C ILE A 298 -2.95 4.42 -16.69
N ILE A 299 -1.89 4.35 -17.52
CA ILE A 299 -1.67 5.29 -18.62
C ILE A 299 -1.56 4.52 -19.93
N ASN A 300 -2.28 4.99 -20.96
CA ASN A 300 -2.25 4.49 -22.33
C ASN A 300 -0.95 4.93 -23.02
N HIS A 301 -0.34 4.03 -23.81
CA HIS A 301 0.92 4.27 -24.51
C HIS A 301 0.89 5.49 -25.44
N ASN A 302 1.94 6.33 -25.34
CA ASN A 302 2.84 6.73 -26.44
C ASN A 302 3.88 7.73 -25.90
N GLY A 303 5.15 7.33 -25.86
CA GLY A 303 6.27 8.20 -25.45
C GLY A 303 7.16 7.57 -24.39
N TYR A 304 8.11 6.74 -24.83
CA TYR A 304 9.26 6.37 -24.00
C TYR A 304 10.11 7.63 -23.83
N ARG A 305 10.19 8.17 -22.61
CA ARG A 305 11.25 9.09 -22.19
C ARG A 305 11.95 8.46 -21.00
N GLN A 306 13.20 8.04 -21.23
CA GLN A 306 14.21 7.92 -20.17
C GLN A 306 14.26 9.25 -19.41
N GLU A 307 14.51 9.21 -18.10
CA GLU A 307 14.36 10.31 -17.12
C GLU A 307 13.00 10.27 -16.40
N ASP A 308 12.93 9.47 -15.33
CA ASP A 308 12.09 9.72 -14.12
C ASP A 308 12.05 8.51 -13.15
N SER A 309 12.97 7.54 -13.27
CA SER A 309 13.21 6.50 -12.24
C SER A 309 14.38 6.85 -11.31
N GLN A 310 14.65 8.15 -11.07
CA GLN A 310 15.47 8.57 -9.93
C GLN A 310 14.58 8.76 -8.70
N VAL A 311 14.73 7.84 -7.76
CA VAL A 311 14.32 8.03 -6.37
C VAL A 311 14.98 9.32 -5.87
N ARG A 312 14.18 10.37 -5.65
CA ARG A 312 14.57 11.50 -4.79
C ARG A 312 14.56 11.00 -3.34
N ALA A 313 15.62 10.33 -2.95
CA ALA A 313 16.09 10.33 -1.56
C ALA A 313 16.95 11.60 -1.39
N GLY A 314 16.70 12.36 -0.32
CA GLY A 314 17.59 13.41 0.15
C GLY A 314 17.68 14.69 -0.70
N LYS A 315 16.84 15.69 -0.42
CA LYS A 315 17.31 17.08 -0.44
C LYS A 315 17.50 17.52 1.00
N SER A 316 18.74 17.42 1.46
CA SER A 316 19.21 18.07 2.67
C SER A 316 19.01 19.58 2.55
N THR A 317 18.37 20.13 3.58
CA THR A 317 18.29 21.56 3.88
C THR A 317 19.66 22.22 3.78
N GLU A 318 19.74 23.27 2.96
CA GLU A 318 20.90 24.17 2.88
C GLU A 318 21.20 24.75 4.26
N GLN A 319 22.36 24.39 4.81
CA GLN A 319 22.98 25.13 5.90
C GLN A 319 23.66 26.37 5.33
N HIS A 320 23.33 27.52 5.92
CA HIS A 320 24.03 28.79 5.71
C HIS A 320 25.54 28.62 5.91
N GLN A 321 26.30 28.80 4.82
CA GLN A 321 27.69 29.23 4.91
C GLN A 321 27.79 30.66 4.36
N LEU A 322 28.00 31.58 5.30
CA LEU A 322 28.43 32.95 5.08
C LEU A 322 29.81 32.96 4.41
N HIS A 323 29.99 33.74 3.33
CA HIS A 323 31.25 34.38 2.91
C HIS A 323 30.98 35.37 1.74
N PRO A 324 31.85 36.36 1.45
CA PRO A 324 31.66 37.77 1.79
C PRO A 324 31.26 38.67 0.60
N ALA A 325 30.88 39.91 0.91
CA ALA A 325 30.38 40.94 -0.01
C ALA A 325 31.34 41.31 -1.15
N PRO A 326 30.85 41.61 -2.37
CA PRO A 326 31.63 42.28 -3.38
C PRO A 326 31.45 43.80 -3.35
N ILE A 327 32.56 44.42 -3.73
CA ILE A 327 32.89 45.84 -3.78
C ILE A 327 32.07 46.60 -4.85
N LEU A 328 31.78 47.87 -4.54
CA LEU A 328 31.11 48.85 -5.41
C LEU A 328 31.65 48.87 -6.85
N THR A 329 30.74 48.77 -7.82
CA THR A 329 30.98 49.22 -9.20
C THR A 329 30.10 50.43 -9.55
N GLN A 330 30.71 51.29 -10.36
CA GLN A 330 30.34 52.67 -10.63
C GLN A 330 29.05 52.84 -11.43
N ALA A 331 28.43 53.99 -11.23
CA ALA A 331 27.19 54.46 -11.81
C ALA A 331 27.21 54.58 -13.34
N THR A 332 26.10 54.20 -13.97
CA THR A 332 25.65 54.77 -15.25
C THR A 332 24.20 55.25 -15.12
N LYS A 333 23.99 56.52 -15.47
CA LYS A 333 22.71 57.24 -15.45
C LYS A 333 21.88 56.85 -16.67
N GLN A 334 20.65 56.37 -16.47
CA GLN A 334 19.55 56.50 -17.43
C GLN A 334 18.31 57.06 -16.73
N GLN A 335 17.91 58.27 -17.12
CA GLN A 335 16.65 58.89 -16.70
C GLN A 335 15.48 58.25 -17.46
N VAL A 336 14.56 57.61 -16.75
CA VAL A 336 13.29 57.11 -17.30
C VAL A 336 12.15 57.91 -16.71
N LYS A 337 11.21 58.37 -17.56
CA LYS A 337 9.99 59.09 -17.14
C LYS A 337 9.16 58.21 -16.20
N ARG A 338 8.74 58.76 -15.05
CA ARG A 338 7.94 58.05 -14.04
C ARG A 338 6.54 57.73 -14.60
N ALA A 339 6.32 56.48 -14.99
CA ALA A 339 4.99 55.93 -15.25
C ALA A 339 4.54 55.08 -14.05
N ILE A 340 3.26 55.16 -13.70
CA ILE A 340 2.67 54.40 -12.59
C ILE A 340 2.70 52.90 -12.93
N SER A 341 3.27 52.09 -12.04
CA SER A 341 3.38 50.64 -12.16
C SER A 341 2.05 49.96 -11.85
N GLN A 342 1.71 48.85 -12.54
CA GLN A 342 0.52 48.03 -12.26
C GLN A 342 0.52 47.39 -10.85
N ARG A 343 1.63 47.50 -10.09
CA ARG A 343 1.73 47.07 -8.69
C ARG A 343 1.66 48.22 -7.69
N ASP A 344 1.22 49.40 -8.11
CA ASP A 344 1.01 50.53 -7.22
C ASP A 344 -0.29 50.35 -6.41
N ASN A 345 -0.19 50.49 -5.09
CA ASN A 345 -1.30 50.28 -4.15
C ASN A 345 -2.48 51.24 -4.37
N ARG A 346 -2.28 52.32 -5.14
CA ARG A 346 -3.33 53.28 -5.51
C ARG A 346 -4.24 52.81 -6.66
N VAL A 347 -3.85 51.79 -7.43
CA VAL A 347 -4.60 51.26 -8.59
C VAL A 347 -5.52 50.07 -8.19
N LYS A 348 -5.45 49.60 -6.93
CA LYS A 348 -6.36 48.58 -6.40
C LYS A 348 -7.71 49.22 -6.01
N GLN A 349 -8.58 49.46 -6.98
CA GLN A 349 -10.02 49.51 -6.70
C GLN A 349 -10.58 48.08 -6.72
N PRO A 350 -11.40 47.67 -5.73
CA PRO A 350 -11.96 46.33 -5.70
C PRO A 350 -13.13 46.22 -6.68
N LEU A 351 -12.87 45.70 -7.88
CA LEU A 351 -13.93 45.13 -8.70
C LEU A 351 -14.24 43.74 -8.14
N ASN A 352 -15.49 43.59 -7.67
CA ASN A 352 -16.09 42.40 -7.05
C ASN A 352 -15.78 42.17 -5.56
N GLY A 353 -16.46 42.93 -4.69
CA GLY A 353 -17.37 42.40 -3.66
C GLY A 353 -16.91 41.33 -2.65
N LYS A 354 -15.64 40.92 -2.62
CA LYS A 354 -15.08 40.09 -1.55
C LYS A 354 -14.33 41.00 -0.60
N LYS A 355 -14.91 41.26 0.57
CA LYS A 355 -14.16 41.75 1.72
C LYS A 355 -13.01 40.76 1.97
N GLU A 356 -11.77 41.23 1.88
CA GLU A 356 -10.65 40.54 2.51
C GLU A 356 -10.95 40.53 4.02
N GLU A 357 -11.38 39.39 4.53
CA GLU A 357 -11.39 39.15 5.97
C GLU A 357 -9.95 39.22 6.45
N LYS A 358 -9.61 40.33 7.12
CA LYS A 358 -8.41 40.42 7.94
C LYS A 358 -8.46 39.28 8.95
N LYS A 359 -7.54 38.33 8.84
CA LYS A 359 -7.32 37.32 9.88
C LYS A 359 -6.97 38.05 11.18
N PRO A 360 -7.68 37.80 12.30
CA PRO A 360 -7.24 38.30 13.59
C PRO A 360 -5.88 37.67 13.91
N GLU A 361 -4.89 38.51 14.19
CA GLU A 361 -3.62 38.10 14.77
C GLU A 361 -3.89 37.57 16.18
N GLY A 362 -3.60 36.29 16.44
CA GLY A 362 -3.47 35.77 17.80
C GLY A 362 -4.35 34.60 18.24
N GLU A 363 -4.97 33.82 17.34
CA GLU A 363 -5.61 32.55 17.73
C GLU A 363 -4.71 31.35 17.42
N GLU A 364 -4.45 30.54 18.44
CA GLU A 364 -3.82 29.22 18.39
C GLU A 364 -4.23 28.45 17.11
N LEU A 365 -3.25 28.04 16.31
CA LEU A 365 -3.41 27.14 15.17
C LEU A 365 -3.84 25.75 15.67
N THR A 366 -5.07 25.65 16.13
CA THR A 366 -5.64 24.40 16.62
C THR A 366 -6.00 23.55 15.40
N ARG A 367 -5.09 22.63 15.05
CA ARG A 367 -5.32 21.65 13.98
C ARG A 367 -6.42 20.69 14.44
N HIS A 368 -7.67 20.99 14.13
CA HIS A 368 -8.79 20.07 14.34
C HIS A 368 -8.65 18.87 13.40
N ILE A 369 -7.94 17.83 13.86
CA ILE A 369 -7.97 16.51 13.25
C ILE A 369 -9.22 15.82 13.83
N PRO A 370 -10.27 15.56 13.04
CA PRO A 370 -11.42 14.81 13.54
C PRO A 370 -10.96 13.41 13.93
N VAL A 371 -11.04 13.11 15.23
CA VAL A 371 -10.70 11.80 15.79
C VAL A 371 -11.70 10.77 15.26
N ALA A 372 -11.20 9.63 14.79
CA ALA A 372 -12.07 8.53 14.36
C ALA A 372 -12.89 8.02 15.57
N PRO A 373 -14.21 7.80 15.44
CA PRO A 373 -15.03 7.37 16.56
C PRO A 373 -14.60 5.99 17.06
N SER A 374 -14.65 5.79 18.38
CA SER A 374 -14.10 4.63 19.10
C SER A 374 -14.76 3.28 18.77
N ASN A 375 -15.92 3.30 18.12
CA ASN A 375 -16.71 2.13 17.72
C ASN A 375 -16.34 1.55 16.35
N MET A 376 -15.29 2.04 15.72
CA MET A 376 -14.83 1.58 14.41
C MET A 376 -13.67 0.59 14.54
N PHE A 377 -13.89 -0.68 14.18
CA PHE A 377 -12.81 -1.61 13.89
C PHE A 377 -12.57 -1.57 12.37
N PHE A 378 -11.55 -0.81 11.95
CA PHE A 378 -11.32 -0.44 10.54
C PHE A 378 -12.51 0.28 9.90
N ALA A 379 -13.24 -0.39 9.00
CA ALA A 379 -14.44 0.12 8.32
C ALA A 379 -15.72 -0.58 8.78
N ALA A 380 -15.61 -1.58 9.67
CA ALA A 380 -16.75 -2.23 10.31
C ALA A 380 -17.10 -1.44 11.57
N ASN A 381 -18.35 -1.01 11.66
CA ASN A 381 -18.85 -0.29 12.81
C ASN A 381 -19.49 -1.28 13.78
N THR A 382 -18.86 -1.48 14.93
CA THR A 382 -19.33 -2.44 15.96
C THR A 382 -20.51 -1.90 16.77
N ALA A 383 -20.86 -0.61 16.63
CA ALA A 383 -22.06 -0.03 17.27
C ALA A 383 -23.34 -0.26 16.47
N LEU A 384 -23.28 -0.83 15.26
CA LEU A 384 -24.45 -1.24 14.52
C LEU A 384 -24.90 -2.59 15.04
N GLY A 385 -25.79 -2.57 16.03
CA GLY A 385 -26.46 -3.75 16.57
C GLY A 385 -27.98 -3.55 16.61
N PRO A 386 -28.74 -4.64 16.75
CA PRO A 386 -30.18 -4.54 17.00
C PRO A 386 -30.45 -3.81 18.33
N PRO A 387 -31.39 -2.85 18.40
CA PRO A 387 -32.28 -2.41 17.32
C PRO A 387 -31.62 -1.44 16.32
N TYR A 388 -31.74 -1.73 15.02
CA TYR A 388 -31.18 -0.88 13.96
C TYR A 388 -31.99 0.40 13.80
N THR A 389 -31.34 1.54 13.93
CA THR A 389 -31.96 2.84 13.68
C THR A 389 -31.76 3.23 12.22
N VAL A 390 -32.86 3.35 11.47
CA VAL A 390 -32.83 3.60 10.02
C VAL A 390 -33.27 5.03 9.74
N LEU A 391 -32.36 5.88 9.25
CA LEU A 391 -32.68 7.22 8.78
C LEU A 391 -33.33 7.14 7.40
N VAL A 392 -34.57 7.62 7.30
CA VAL A 392 -35.37 7.50 6.08
C VAL A 392 -35.41 8.81 5.32
N ASP A 393 -35.02 8.74 4.05
CA ASP A 393 -35.05 9.85 3.10
C ASP A 393 -36.41 9.95 2.36
N THR A 394 -36.77 11.14 1.88
CA THR A 394 -38.05 11.44 1.20
C THR A 394 -38.23 10.61 -0.08
N ASN A 395 -37.12 10.41 -0.80
CA ASN A 395 -37.06 9.64 -2.03
C ASN A 395 -37.35 8.15 -1.77
N PHE A 396 -36.87 7.60 -0.65
CA PHE A 396 -37.08 6.21 -0.26
C PHE A 396 -38.55 5.92 0.07
N VAL A 397 -39.23 6.83 0.78
CA VAL A 397 -40.67 6.70 1.09
C VAL A 397 -41.48 6.65 -0.20
N SER A 398 -41.16 7.53 -1.15
CA SER A 398 -41.84 7.61 -2.44
C SER A 398 -41.69 6.32 -3.25
N HIS A 399 -40.50 5.71 -3.25
CA HIS A 399 -40.25 4.44 -3.91
C HIS A 399 -40.93 3.25 -3.20
N THR A 400 -40.95 3.25 -1.88
CA THR A 400 -41.62 2.23 -1.06
C THR A 400 -43.12 2.17 -1.36
N ILE A 401 -43.78 3.33 -1.42
CA ILE A 401 -45.21 3.43 -1.75
C ILE A 401 -45.49 2.92 -3.16
N ARG A 402 -44.66 3.29 -4.15
CA ARG A 402 -44.80 2.81 -5.53
C ARG A 402 -44.62 1.29 -5.63
N ALA A 403 -43.74 0.72 -4.83
CA ALA A 403 -43.49 -0.71 -4.75
C ALA A 403 -44.55 -1.47 -3.92
N LYS A 404 -45.51 -0.76 -3.30
CA LYS A 404 -46.55 -1.33 -2.42
C LYS A 404 -45.97 -2.14 -1.25
N LEU A 405 -44.85 -1.69 -0.70
CA LEU A 405 -44.21 -2.33 0.45
C LEU A 405 -44.61 -1.64 1.74
N ASP A 406 -44.86 -2.43 2.79
CA ASP A 406 -44.96 -1.91 4.15
C ASP A 406 -43.56 -1.72 4.72
N MET A 407 -43.27 -0.52 5.21
CA MET A 407 -41.91 -0.09 5.53
C MET A 407 -41.31 -0.88 6.70
N LEU A 408 -42.05 -1.04 7.79
CA LEU A 408 -41.52 -1.68 9.00
C LEU A 408 -41.31 -3.20 8.81
N PRO A 409 -42.30 -3.98 8.31
CA PRO A 409 -42.11 -5.40 8.03
C PRO A 409 -41.01 -5.64 6.99
N ALA A 410 -40.98 -4.89 5.89
CA ALA A 410 -39.96 -5.10 4.86
C ALA A 410 -38.53 -4.76 5.34
N MET A 411 -38.38 -3.80 6.28
CA MET A 411 -37.08 -3.54 6.93
C MET A 411 -36.67 -4.69 7.85
N MET A 412 -37.62 -5.26 8.61
CA MET A 412 -37.37 -6.38 9.50
C MET A 412 -37.03 -7.66 8.73
N ASP A 413 -37.71 -7.93 7.61
CA ASP A 413 -37.43 -9.07 6.73
C ASP A 413 -36.03 -9.00 6.09
N LEU A 414 -35.53 -7.77 5.85
CA LEU A 414 -34.20 -7.56 5.29
C LEU A 414 -33.09 -7.70 6.34
N LEU A 415 -33.28 -7.12 7.52
CA LEU A 415 -32.24 -7.05 8.55
C LEU A 415 -32.30 -8.19 9.58
N TYR A 416 -33.34 -9.04 9.51
CA TYR A 416 -33.63 -10.12 10.47
C TYR A 416 -33.59 -9.66 11.94
N ALA A 417 -33.94 -8.39 12.17
CA ALA A 417 -33.78 -7.72 13.45
C ALA A 417 -34.79 -6.59 13.64
N LYS A 418 -34.98 -6.15 14.89
CA LYS A 418 -35.84 -5.02 15.21
C LYS A 418 -35.28 -3.74 14.59
N CYS A 419 -36.10 -3.06 13.79
CA CYS A 419 -35.74 -1.81 13.11
C CYS A 419 -36.60 -0.65 13.62
N ILE A 420 -36.00 0.53 13.74
CA ILE A 420 -36.66 1.78 14.15
C ILE A 420 -36.51 2.80 13.02
N PRO A 421 -37.53 2.96 12.16
CA PRO A 421 -37.56 4.04 11.16
C PRO A 421 -37.52 5.39 11.88
N THR A 422 -36.60 6.26 11.46
CA THR A 422 -36.38 7.57 12.05
C THR A 422 -36.39 8.64 10.96
N PHE A 423 -37.20 9.67 11.15
CA PHE A 423 -37.32 10.81 10.24
C PHE A 423 -36.70 12.05 10.85
N THR A 424 -35.97 12.82 10.06
CA THR A 424 -35.45 14.12 10.47
C THR A 424 -36.48 15.22 10.19
N ASP A 425 -36.43 16.31 10.93
CA ASP A 425 -37.29 17.46 10.65
C ASP A 425 -37.12 18.00 9.22
N CYS A 426 -35.91 17.93 8.68
CA CYS A 426 -35.63 18.34 7.31
C CYS A 426 -36.31 17.45 6.28
N THR A 427 -36.31 16.13 6.47
CA THR A 427 -37.03 15.20 5.58
C THR A 427 -38.54 15.40 5.63
N ILE A 428 -39.11 15.72 6.80
CA ILE A 428 -40.53 16.03 6.94
C ILE A 428 -40.85 17.37 6.26
N ALA A 429 -40.04 18.41 6.50
CA ALA A 429 -40.21 19.72 5.89
C ALA A 429 -40.09 19.66 4.35
N GLU A 430 -39.23 18.81 3.81
CA GLU A 430 -39.13 18.58 2.37
C GLU A 430 -40.39 17.89 1.82
N LEU A 431 -40.92 16.87 2.50
CA LEU A 431 -42.20 16.24 2.12
C LEU A 431 -43.38 17.21 2.18
N GLU A 432 -43.39 18.15 3.12
CA GLU A 432 -44.41 19.21 3.20
C GLU A 432 -44.33 20.19 2.02
N LYS A 433 -43.10 20.52 1.58
CA LYS A 433 -42.87 21.39 0.41
C LYS A 433 -43.25 20.75 -0.92
N LEU A 434 -43.13 19.43 -1.05
CA LEU A 434 -43.43 18.68 -2.29
C LEU A 434 -44.94 18.62 -2.64
N GLY A 435 -45.81 19.13 -1.76
CA GLY A 435 -47.21 19.41 -2.06
C GLY A 435 -48.15 18.19 -2.07
N PRO A 436 -49.38 18.32 -2.60
CA PRO A 436 -50.45 17.33 -2.43
C PRO A 436 -50.18 15.98 -3.12
N LYS A 437 -49.28 15.92 -4.10
CA LYS A 437 -48.89 14.67 -4.78
C LYS A 437 -48.23 13.66 -3.84
N PHE A 438 -47.59 14.13 -2.77
CA PHE A 438 -46.88 13.30 -1.80
C PHE A 438 -47.64 13.17 -0.46
N ARG A 439 -48.95 13.47 -0.44
CA ARG A 439 -49.78 13.41 0.77
C ARG A 439 -49.78 12.04 1.45
N LEU A 440 -49.69 10.95 0.67
CA LEU A 440 -49.57 9.60 1.22
C LEU A 440 -48.20 9.39 1.88
N ALA A 441 -47.11 9.85 1.25
CA ALA A 441 -45.77 9.80 1.83
C ALA A 441 -45.66 10.63 3.13
N LEU A 442 -46.32 11.80 3.18
CA LEU A 442 -46.38 12.62 4.39
C LEU A 442 -47.16 11.95 5.52
N ARG A 443 -48.28 11.28 5.23
CA ARG A 443 -49.05 10.52 6.22
C ARG A 443 -48.24 9.36 6.79
N VAL A 444 -47.53 8.67 5.91
CA VAL A 444 -46.61 7.59 6.24
C VAL A 444 -45.51 8.17 7.15
N ALA A 445 -44.76 9.20 6.72
CA ALA A 445 -43.73 9.90 7.51
C ALA A 445 -44.15 10.42 8.89
N LYS A 446 -45.43 10.76 9.08
CA LYS A 446 -45.98 11.26 10.35
C LYS A 446 -46.65 10.17 11.21
N ASP A 447 -46.44 8.90 10.90
CA ASP A 447 -46.96 7.81 11.73
C ASP A 447 -46.34 7.87 13.14
N PRO A 448 -47.15 7.84 14.21
CA PRO A 448 -46.67 7.94 15.59
C PRO A 448 -45.77 6.78 16.03
N ARG A 449 -45.72 5.69 15.25
CA ARG A 449 -44.84 4.54 15.53
C ARG A 449 -43.36 4.83 15.27
N TRP A 450 -43.04 5.94 14.60
CA TRP A 450 -41.70 6.22 14.11
C TRP A 450 -41.01 7.27 14.98
N ASN A 451 -39.68 7.17 15.08
CA ASN A 451 -38.93 8.14 15.85
C ASN A 451 -38.73 9.42 15.03
N ARG A 452 -38.89 10.57 15.68
CA ARG A 452 -38.65 11.88 15.05
C ARG A 452 -37.41 12.50 15.66
N LEU A 453 -36.45 12.83 14.81
CA LEU A 453 -35.17 13.37 15.20
C LEU A 453 -35.12 14.87 14.90
N HIS A 454 -34.97 15.67 15.96
CA HIS A 454 -34.92 17.14 15.87
C HIS A 454 -33.57 17.62 15.33
N CYS A 455 -33.59 18.67 14.52
CA CYS A 455 -32.41 19.23 13.86
C CYS A 455 -32.03 20.59 14.46
N ASP A 456 -30.78 20.75 14.91
CA ASP A 456 -30.30 22.00 15.56
C ASP A 456 -29.77 23.05 14.55
N HIS A 457 -30.11 22.94 13.28
CA HIS A 457 -29.60 23.81 12.21
C HIS A 457 -30.71 24.58 11.51
N ALA A 458 -30.40 25.83 11.15
CA ALA A 458 -31.33 26.71 10.44
C ALA A 458 -31.51 26.27 8.98
N GLY A 459 -32.48 25.38 8.74
CA GLY A 459 -33.08 25.14 7.42
C GLY A 459 -32.13 24.78 6.27
N THR A 460 -31.43 23.65 6.36
CA THR A 460 -30.61 23.10 5.27
C THR A 460 -31.39 22.08 4.44
N TYR A 461 -30.81 21.66 3.30
CA TYR A 461 -31.33 20.55 2.51
C TYR A 461 -31.28 19.24 3.32
N ALA A 462 -32.27 18.37 3.12
CA ALA A 462 -32.36 17.10 3.85
C ALA A 462 -31.12 16.21 3.64
N ASP A 463 -30.57 16.19 2.44
CA ASP A 463 -29.33 15.48 2.10
C ASP A 463 -28.15 15.90 2.98
N ASP A 464 -27.98 17.21 3.18
CA ASP A 464 -26.89 17.76 4.00
C ASP A 464 -27.10 17.43 5.46
N CYS A 465 -28.34 17.53 5.95
CA CYS A 465 -28.71 17.11 7.30
C CYS A 465 -28.37 15.64 7.56
N ILE A 466 -28.74 14.74 6.64
CA ILE A 466 -28.47 13.30 6.76
C ILE A 466 -26.97 13.04 6.77
N VAL A 467 -26.22 13.63 5.84
CA VAL A 467 -24.76 13.44 5.74
C VAL A 467 -24.05 13.95 7.00
N ASP A 468 -24.38 15.14 7.49
CA ASP A 468 -23.78 15.70 8.69
C ASP A 468 -24.08 14.87 9.94
N ARG A 469 -25.32 14.36 10.05
CA ARG A 469 -25.73 13.51 11.17
C ARG A 469 -24.97 12.18 11.16
N VAL A 470 -24.89 11.53 10.01
CA VAL A 470 -24.19 10.26 9.81
C VAL A 470 -22.67 10.44 9.99
N MET A 471 -22.13 11.58 9.60
CA MET A 471 -20.71 11.91 9.78
C MET A 471 -20.35 12.06 11.26
N LYS A 472 -21.23 12.69 12.05
CA LYS A 472 -21.08 12.85 13.51
C LYS A 472 -21.32 11.55 14.28
N HIS A 473 -22.41 10.85 13.97
CA HIS A 473 -22.83 9.62 14.65
C HIS A 473 -23.08 8.53 13.61
N ARG A 474 -22.16 7.58 13.51
CA ARG A 474 -22.21 6.50 12.49
C ARG A 474 -23.14 5.35 12.87
N ILE A 475 -24.02 5.52 13.85
CA ILE A 475 -24.92 4.47 14.39
C ILE A 475 -26.17 4.23 13.52
N TYR A 476 -26.33 4.98 12.43
CA TYR A 476 -27.52 4.95 11.60
C TYR A 476 -27.30 4.16 10.31
N THR A 477 -28.31 3.40 9.90
CA THR A 477 -28.45 2.88 8.53
C THR A 477 -29.22 3.91 7.70
N VAL A 478 -28.76 4.25 6.50
CA VAL A 478 -29.44 5.27 5.68
C VAL A 478 -30.27 4.62 4.59
N ALA A 479 -31.57 4.88 4.57
CA ALA A 479 -32.49 4.41 3.54
C ALA A 479 -32.72 5.51 2.49
N THR A 480 -32.08 5.38 1.32
CA THR A 480 -32.21 6.34 0.21
C THR A 480 -32.06 5.65 -1.15
N ASN A 481 -32.84 6.11 -2.13
CA ASN A 481 -32.73 5.71 -3.54
C ASN A 481 -32.06 6.79 -4.40
N ASP A 482 -31.66 7.93 -3.80
CA ASP A 482 -31.00 9.01 -4.53
C ASP A 482 -29.54 8.64 -4.86
N LYS A 483 -29.17 8.74 -6.13
CA LYS A 483 -27.82 8.37 -6.60
C LYS A 483 -26.74 9.30 -6.04
N ASP A 484 -27.03 10.57 -5.83
CA ASP A 484 -26.06 11.56 -5.39
C ASP A 484 -25.86 11.49 -3.88
N LEU A 485 -26.94 11.31 -3.11
CA LEU A 485 -26.85 11.05 -1.67
C LEU A 485 -26.09 9.74 -1.39
N VAL A 486 -26.37 8.67 -2.15
CA VAL A 486 -25.62 7.40 -2.08
C VAL A 486 -24.14 7.60 -2.34
N ARG A 487 -23.76 8.39 -3.35
CA ARG A 487 -22.33 8.68 -3.65
C ARG A 487 -21.65 9.43 -2.51
N ARG A 488 -22.37 10.35 -1.84
CA ARG A 488 -21.86 11.08 -0.68
C ARG A 488 -21.66 10.16 0.52
N ILE A 489 -22.65 9.34 0.85
CA ILE A 489 -22.59 8.40 2.00
C ILE A 489 -21.55 7.30 1.77
N ARG A 490 -21.33 6.83 0.52
CA ARG A 490 -20.28 5.85 0.20
C ARG A 490 -18.86 6.29 0.57
N LYS A 491 -18.62 7.60 0.67
CA LYS A 491 -17.33 8.14 1.13
C LYS A 491 -17.13 8.01 2.63
N ILE A 492 -18.22 7.84 3.40
CA ILE A 492 -18.20 7.63 4.85
C ILE A 492 -18.11 6.11 5.11
N PRO A 493 -17.03 5.62 5.75
CA PRO A 493 -16.89 4.19 6.06
C PRO A 493 -17.80 3.78 7.24
N GLY A 494 -18.31 2.55 7.20
CA GLY A 494 -19.09 1.96 8.29
C GLY A 494 -20.57 2.34 8.36
N VAL A 495 -21.13 2.90 7.28
CA VAL A 495 -22.55 3.28 7.20
C VAL A 495 -23.25 2.41 6.14
N PRO A 496 -24.20 1.55 6.54
CA PRO A 496 -24.99 0.75 5.61
C PRO A 496 -26.00 1.61 4.86
N ILE A 497 -26.26 1.26 3.61
CA ILE A 497 -27.22 1.96 2.74
C ILE A 497 -28.32 1.00 2.33
N MET A 498 -29.57 1.34 2.65
CA MET A 498 -30.75 0.58 2.26
C MET A 498 -31.44 1.21 1.04
N LYS A 499 -31.80 0.38 0.07
CA LYS A 499 -32.42 0.78 -1.21
C LYS A 499 -33.64 -0.06 -1.51
N VAL A 500 -34.63 0.52 -2.20
CA VAL A 500 -35.74 -0.20 -2.80
C VAL A 500 -35.36 -0.69 -4.19
N ALA A 501 -35.36 -2.00 -4.43
CA ALA A 501 -35.06 -2.60 -5.73
C ALA A 501 -35.87 -3.89 -5.94
N ARG A 502 -36.41 -4.09 -7.16
CA ARG A 502 -37.13 -5.32 -7.56
C ARG A 502 -38.26 -5.74 -6.60
N GLY A 503 -38.97 -4.77 -6.01
CA GLY A 503 -40.06 -5.04 -5.08
C GLY A 503 -39.63 -5.59 -3.71
N LYS A 504 -38.36 -5.44 -3.34
CA LYS A 504 -37.83 -5.74 -1.99
C LYS A 504 -36.87 -4.63 -1.55
N TYR A 505 -36.49 -4.64 -0.27
CA TYR A 505 -35.38 -3.83 0.20
C TYR A 505 -34.06 -4.59 0.03
N VAL A 506 -33.00 -3.85 -0.30
CA VAL A 506 -31.65 -4.37 -0.49
C VAL A 506 -30.72 -3.49 0.33
N ILE A 507 -29.78 -4.11 1.04
CA ILE A 507 -28.76 -3.40 1.81
C ILE A 507 -27.39 -3.49 1.13
N GLU A 508 -26.67 -2.38 1.14
CA GLU A 508 -25.29 -2.26 0.67
C GLU A 508 -24.40 -2.02 1.89
N ARG A 509 -23.30 -2.77 2.02
CA ARG A 509 -22.31 -2.68 3.12
C ARG A 509 -22.88 -2.96 4.52
N LEU A 510 -23.50 -4.12 4.73
CA LEU A 510 -23.53 -4.70 6.08
C LEU A 510 -22.16 -5.36 6.32
N PRO A 511 -21.47 -5.14 7.45
CA PRO A 511 -20.46 -6.10 7.86
C PRO A 511 -21.16 -7.45 8.06
N ASP A 512 -20.67 -8.51 7.40
CA ASP A 512 -21.24 -9.85 7.54
C ASP A 512 -21.32 -10.18 9.05
N SER A 513 -22.54 -10.30 9.54
CA SER A 513 -22.83 -10.71 10.90
C SER A 513 -22.34 -12.14 11.04
N PHE A 514 -21.42 -12.33 11.98
CA PHE A 514 -20.93 -13.60 12.51
C PHE A 514 -21.83 -14.81 12.22
N ASP A 515 -21.33 -15.72 11.41
CA ASP A 515 -21.27 -17.15 11.70
C ASP A 515 -19.90 -17.68 11.26
#